data_AF-A0A2P2KDT4-F1
#
_entry.id   AF-A0A2P2KDT4-F1
#
_cell.length_a   1.000
_cell.length_b   1.000
_cell.length_c   1.000
_cell.angle_alpha   90.00
_cell.angle_beta   90.00
_cell.angle_gamma   90.00
#
_symmetry.space_group_name_H-M   'P 1'
#
loop_
_entity.id
_entity.type
_entity.pdbx_description
1 polymer ?
#
loop_
_entity_poly.entity_id
_entity_poly.type
_entity_poly.pdbx_seq_one_letter_code
_entity_poly.pdbx_strand_id
1 'polypeptide(L)' 'MQMPKGVPVATVAINNATNAGLLAVRMLGVGDPDLLARMSQYQEDTRNEVMEKAEKLQVDGWESYLSP' A
#
# COMPACT_ATOMS: atom_id res chain seq x y z
N MET A 1 -19.82 4.48 5.98
CA MET A 1 -19.02 5.72 6.11
C MET A 1 -19.85 6.91 6.62
N GLN A 2 -20.98 6.74 7.30
CA GLN A 2 -21.85 7.89 7.65
C GLN A 2 -21.58 8.30 9.10
N MET A 3 -20.77 9.35 9.27
CA MET A 3 -20.52 9.99 10.58
C MET A 3 -21.27 11.32 10.68
N PRO A 4 -21.77 11.70 11.88
CA PRO A 4 -22.42 12.98 12.08
C PRO A 4 -21.45 14.15 11.85
N LYS A 5 -22.01 15.33 11.55
CA LYS A 5 -21.22 16.57 11.38
C LYS A 5 -20.37 16.83 12.62
N GLY A 6 -19.08 17.13 12.41
CA GLY A 6 -18.14 17.48 13.47
C GLY A 6 -17.30 16.33 14.02
N VAL A 7 -17.58 15.07 13.66
CA VAL A 7 -16.80 13.91 14.12
C VAL A 7 -16.21 13.16 12.91
N PRO A 8 -15.00 13.52 12.45
CA PRO A 8 -14.40 12.89 11.28
C PRO A 8 -13.89 11.48 11.60
N VAL A 9 -13.99 10.57 10.62
CA VAL A 9 -13.37 9.24 10.66
C VAL A 9 -12.67 8.97 9.34
N ALA A 10 -11.37 8.68 9.39
CA ALA A 10 -10.62 8.27 8.23
C ALA A 10 -10.88 6.77 7.99
N THR A 11 -11.86 6.46 7.14
CA THR A 11 -12.29 5.07 6.93
C THR A 11 -11.51 4.44 5.77
N VAL A 12 -11.08 3.19 5.96
CA VAL A 12 -10.41 2.37 4.95
C VAL A 12 -11.32 1.25 4.44
N ALA A 13 -10.87 0.48 3.45
CA ALA A 13 -11.63 -0.65 2.89
C ALA A 13 -11.95 -1.73 3.94
N ILE A 14 -13.05 -2.46 3.72
CA ILE A 14 -13.48 -3.59 4.57
C ILE A 14 -12.36 -4.63 4.63
N ASN A 15 -12.09 -5.18 5.83
CA ASN A 15 -11.04 -6.17 6.10
C ASN A 15 -9.62 -5.72 5.69
N ASN A 16 -9.37 -4.41 5.62
CA ASN A 16 -8.07 -3.87 5.19
C ASN A 16 -7.33 -3.16 6.33
N ALA A 17 -6.91 -3.95 7.32
CA ALA A 17 -6.11 -3.47 8.45
C ALA A 17 -4.75 -2.93 8.01
N THR A 18 -4.17 -3.48 6.93
CA THR A 18 -2.92 -3.00 6.34
C THR A 18 -3.03 -1.53 5.94
N ASN A 19 -4.08 -1.15 5.21
CA ASN A 19 -4.26 0.24 4.81
C ASN A 19 -4.56 1.17 6.00
N ALA A 20 -5.21 0.67 7.06
CA ALA A 20 -5.35 1.43 8.29
C ALA A 20 -3.98 1.72 8.94
N GLY A 21 -3.11 0.71 9.01
CA GLY A 21 -1.76 0.87 9.53
C GLY A 21 -0.90 1.83 8.69
N LEU A 22 -0.93 1.68 7.37
CA LEU A 22 -0.21 2.58 6.45
C LEU A 22 -0.72 4.03 6.55
N LEU A 23 -2.04 4.21 6.72
CA LEU A 23 -2.62 5.53 6.96
C LEU A 23 -2.12 6.14 8.28
N ALA A 24 -2.06 5.35 9.35
CA ALA A 24 -1.53 5.78 10.64
C ALA A 24 -0.04 6.18 10.53
N VAL A 25 0.78 5.38 9.84
CA VAL A 25 2.20 5.70 9.60
C VAL A 25 2.34 7.01 8.82
N ARG A 26 1.50 7.25 7.81
CA ARG A 26 1.50 8.53 7.06
C ARG A 26 1.14 9.73 7.95
N MET A 27 0.22 9.56 8.90
CA MET A 27 -0.11 10.61 9.87
C MET A 27 1.06 10.89 10.82
N LEU A 28 1.70 9.83 11.35
CA LEU A 28 2.84 9.95 12.26
C LEU A 28 4.09 10.52 11.56
N GLY A 29 4.33 10.11 10.32
CA GLY A 29 5.47 10.57 9.50
C GLY A 29 5.48 12.07 9.19
N VAL A 30 4.38 12.79 9.44
CA VAL A 30 4.37 14.26 9.39
C VAL A 30 5.34 14.85 10.43
N GLY A 31 5.49 14.21 11.58
CA GLY A 31 6.38 14.65 12.66
C GLY A 31 7.65 13.81 12.83
N ASP A 32 7.78 12.71 12.08
CA ASP A 32 8.87 11.74 12.22
C ASP A 32 9.54 11.46 10.86
N PRO A 33 10.72 12.05 10.59
CA PRO A 33 11.45 11.85 9.34
C PRO A 33 11.87 10.40 9.07
N ASP A 34 12.10 9.58 10.11
CA ASP A 34 12.45 8.16 9.92
C ASP A 34 11.24 7.38 9.39
N LEU A 35 10.06 7.59 10.00
CA LEU A 35 8.82 7.00 9.50
C LEU A 35 8.49 7.45 8.08
N LEU A 36 8.75 8.71 7.74
CA LEU A 36 8.59 9.22 6.39
C LEU A 36 9.51 8.49 5.40
N ALA A 37 10.80 8.36 5.72
CA ALA A 37 11.77 7.67 4.88
C ALA A 37 11.39 6.20 4.66
N ARG A 38 10.97 5.50 5.72
CA ARG A 38 10.50 4.11 5.66
C ARG A 38 9.22 3.96 4.84
N MET A 39 8.30 4.91 4.93
CA MET A 39 7.08 4.93 4.13
C MET A 39 7.39 5.17 2.64
N SER A 40 8.38 6.01 2.32
CA SER A 40 8.88 6.18 0.95
C SER A 40 9.51 4.90 0.42
N GLN A 41 10.35 4.24 1.21
CA GLN A 41 10.95 2.96 0.84
C GLN A 41 9.90 1.88 0.57
N TYR A 42 8.88 1.76 1.44
CA TYR A 42 7.78 0.82 1.22
C TYR A 42 7.07 1.04 -0.13
N GLN A 43 6.88 2.30 -0.55
CA GLN A 43 6.27 2.61 -1.85
C GLN A 43 7.19 2.23 -3.02
N GLU A 44 8.49 2.44 -2.85
CA GLU A 44 9.51 2.02 -3.82
C GLU A 44 9.52 0.50 -4.01
N ASP A 45 9.57 -0.24 -2.90
CA ASP A 45 9.60 -1.70 -2.89
C ASP A 45 8.33 -2.28 -3.54
N THR A 46 7.16 -1.73 -3.19
CA THR A 46 5.88 -2.17 -3.77
C THR A 46 5.85 -1.96 -5.29
N ARG A 47 6.42 -0.84 -5.77
CA ARG A 47 6.50 -0.59 -7.21
C ARG A 47 7.43 -1.58 -7.89
N ASN A 48 8.60 -1.84 -7.31
CA ASN A 48 9.57 -2.77 -7.86
C ASN A 48 8.99 -4.19 -7.93
N GLU A 49 8.28 -4.63 -6.89
CA GLU A 49 7.58 -5.93 -6.89
C GLU A 49 6.57 -6.04 -8.06
N VAL A 50 5.82 -4.97 -8.34
CA VAL A 50 4.89 -4.95 -9.47
C VAL A 50 5.62 -4.99 -10.81
N MET A 51 6.73 -4.25 -10.95
CA MET A 51 7.53 -4.24 -12.17
C MET A 51 8.15 -5.62 -12.45
N GLU A 52 8.68 -6.30 -11.43
CA GLU A 52 9.22 -7.66 -11.55
C GLU A 52 8.13 -8.66 -11.97
N LYS A 53 6.94 -8.58 -11.36
CA LYS A 53 5.80 -9.42 -11.75
C LYS A 53 5.35 -9.15 -13.19
N ALA A 54 5.37 -7.88 -13.62
CA ALA A 54 5.02 -7.49 -14.97
C ALA A 54 6.03 -8.01 -16.00
N GLU A 55 7.33 -7.91 -15.71
CA GLU A 55 8.40 -8.45 -16.56
C GLU A 55 8.25 -9.98 -16.70
N LYS A 56 8.06 -10.68 -15.57
CA LYS A 56 7.84 -12.13 -15.57
C LYS A 56 6.62 -12.52 -16.43
N LEU A 57 5.51 -11.81 -16.26
CA LEU A 57 4.30 -12.05 -17.05
C LEU A 57 4.53 -11.81 -18.56
N GLN A 58 5.34 -10.82 -18.92
CA GLN A 58 5.67 -10.51 -20.32
C GLN A 58 6.58 -11.56 -20.96
N VAL A 59 7.56 -12.07 -20.22
CA VAL A 59 8.53 -13.07 -20.72
C VAL A 59 7.92 -14.45 -20.79
N ASP A 60 7.28 -14.91 -19.71
CA ASP A 60 6.81 -16.29 -19.58
C ASP A 60 5.42 -16.50 -20.21
N GLY A 61 4.68 -15.42 -20.45
CA GLY A 61 3.28 -15.47 -20.88
C GLY A 61 2.32 -15.85 -19.75
N TRP A 62 1.03 -15.54 -19.94
CA TRP A 62 0.02 -15.71 -18.90
C TRP A 62 -0.21 -17.19 -18.50
N GLU A 63 -0.06 -18.13 -19.43
CA GLU A 63 -0.23 -19.56 -19.19
C GLU A 63 0.81 -20.10 -18.22
N SER A 64 2.08 -19.75 -18.43
CA SER A 64 3.16 -20.14 -17.53
C SER A 64 3.15 -19.35 -16.22
N TYR A 65 2.71 -18.08 -16.24
CA TYR A 65 2.65 -17.25 -15.03
C TYR A 65 1.58 -17.73 -14.02
N LEU A 66 0.45 -18.26 -14.52
CA LEU A 66 -0.65 -18.76 -13.69
C LEU A 66 -0.50 -20.23 -13.30
N SER A 67 0.41 -20.97 -13.93
CA SER A 67 0.68 -22.37 -13.63
C SER A 67 1.78 -22.46 -12.57
N PRO A 68 1.45 -22.85 -11.31
CA PRO A 68 2.41 -22.90 -10.19
C PRO A 68 3.55 -23.91 -10.39
#